data_AF-A0A9N9KFA2-F1
#
_entry.id   AF-A0A9N9KFA2-F1
#
_cell.length_a   1.000
_cell.length_b   1.000
_cell.length_c   1.000
_cell.angle_alpha   90.00
_cell.angle_beta   90.00
_cell.angle_gamma   90.00
#
_symmetry.space_group_name_H-M   'P 1'
#
loop_
_entity.id
_entity.type
_entity.pdbx_description
1 polymer ?
#
loop_
_entity_poly.entity_id
_entity_poly.type
_entity_poly.pdbx_seq_one_letter_code
_entity_poly.pdbx_strand_id
1 'polypeptide(L)' 'AENDDHKSQQIIGNYFSEGIGTRKDIIKAIYWLNKAKENRNISANFFLERILWDLLQ' A
#
# COMPACT_ATOMS: atom_id res chain seq x y z
N ALA A 1 -2.06 -6.80 -11.20
CA ALA A 1 -1.20 -6.41 -10.07
C ALA A 1 0.28 -6.61 -10.38
N GLU A 2 0.67 -7.74 -10.99
CA GLU A 2 2.09 -8.02 -11.32
C GLU A 2 2.61 -7.29 -12.57
N ASN A 3 1.73 -6.90 -13.50
CA ASN A 3 2.09 -5.96 -14.55
C ASN A 3 2.28 -4.57 -13.93
N ASP A 4 3.35 -3.86 -14.33
CA ASP A 4 3.92 -2.59 -13.84
C ASP A 4 3.00 -1.38 -13.59
N ASP A 5 1.69 -1.58 -13.47
CA ASP A 5 0.77 -0.54 -13.04
C ASP A 5 0.95 -0.23 -11.55
N HIS A 6 1.85 0.71 -11.31
CA HIS A 6 2.15 1.28 -10.01
C HIS A 6 0.91 1.88 -9.31
N LYS A 7 -0.15 2.25 -10.05
CA LYS A 7 -1.43 2.71 -9.47
C LYS A 7 -2.21 1.53 -8.92
N SER A 8 -2.27 0.43 -9.65
CA SER A 8 -2.89 -0.81 -9.17
C SER A 8 -2.22 -1.34 -7.90
N GLN A 9 -0.87 -1.31 -7.84
CA GLN A 9 -0.13 -1.72 -6.65
C GLN A 9 -0.44 -0.84 -5.43
N GLN A 10 -0.55 0.49 -5.63
CA GLN A 10 -0.98 1.41 -4.58
C GLN A 10 -2.41 1.11 -4.08
N ILE A 11 -3.36 0.88 -4.99
CA ILE A 11 -4.75 0.58 -4.64
C ILE A 11 -4.84 -0.71 -3.81
N ILE A 12 -4.11 -1.75 -4.21
CA ILE A 12 -4.06 -3.03 -3.48
C ILE A 12 -3.48 -2.83 -2.08
N GLY A 13 -2.39 -2.06 -1.98
CA GLY A 13 -1.80 -1.70 -0.69
C GLY A 13 -2.80 -1.00 0.24
N ASN A 14 -3.55 -0.05 -0.30
CA ASN A 14 -4.60 0.65 0.44
C ASN A 14 -5.74 -0.29 0.88
N TYR A 15 -6.17 -1.22 0.01
CA TYR A 15 -7.24 -2.17 0.33
C TYR A 15 -6.83 -3.13 1.45
N PHE A 16 -5.58 -3.60 1.46
CA PHE A 16 -5.06 -4.40 2.56
C PHE A 16 -4.94 -3.58 3.85
N SER A 17 -4.60 -2.29 3.78
CA SER A 17 -4.52 -1.40 4.94
C SER A 17 -5.88 -1.19 5.61
N GLU A 18 -6.91 -1.00 4.80
CA GLU A 18 -8.28 -0.70 5.25
C GLU A 18 -9.14 -1.97 5.44
N GLY A 19 -8.73 -3.12 4.92
CA GLY A 19 -9.55 -4.33 4.88
C GLY A 19 -10.73 -4.21 3.91
N ILE A 20 -10.56 -3.51 2.79
CA ILE A 20 -11.62 -3.35 1.77
C ILE A 20 -11.67 -4.61 0.90
N GLY A 21 -12.79 -5.32 0.95
CA GLY A 21 -12.99 -6.56 0.17
C GLY A 21 -12.09 -7.73 0.58
N THR A 22 -11.33 -7.58 1.68
CA THR A 22 -10.42 -8.58 2.24
C THR A 22 -10.24 -8.31 3.74
N ARG A 23 -9.53 -9.18 4.46
CA ARG A 23 -9.11 -8.88 5.84
C ARG A 23 -8.00 -7.83 5.84
N LYS A 24 -8.03 -6.94 6.84
CA LYS A 24 -6.93 -6.01 7.09
C LYS A 24 -5.62 -6.79 7.27
N ASP A 25 -4.61 -6.43 6.50
CA ASP A 25 -3.29 -7.06 6.47
C ASP A 25 -2.22 -5.99 6.22
N ILE A 26 -1.72 -5.41 7.31
CA ILE A 26 -0.75 -4.33 7.26
C ILE A 26 0.56 -4.76 6.60
N ILE A 27 0.98 -6.02 6.77
CA ILE A 27 2.22 -6.53 6.18
C ILE A 27 2.09 -6.55 4.65
N LYS A 28 0.96 -7.07 4.12
CA LYS A 28 0.70 -7.02 2.68
C LYS A 28 0.51 -5.59 2.17
N ALA A 29 -0.12 -4.71 2.95
CA ALA A 29 -0.26 -3.30 2.59
C ALA A 29 1.10 -2.65 2.32
N ILE A 30 2.04 -2.81 3.26
CA ILE A 30 3.41 -2.29 3.15
C ILE A 30 4.15 -2.90 1.97
N TYR A 31 4.03 -4.21 1.74
CA TYR A 31 4.65 -4.88 0.60
C TYR A 31 4.22 -4.28 -0.74
N TRP A 32 2.90 -4.14 -0.97
CA TRP A 32 2.39 -3.61 -2.25
C TRP A 32 2.70 -2.12 -2.43
N LEU A 33 2.70 -1.32 -1.36
CA LEU A 33 3.09 0.08 -1.42
C LEU A 33 4.59 0.26 -1.71
N ASN A 34 5.47 -0.58 -1.15
CA ASN A 34 6.89 -0.56 -1.50
C ASN A 34 7.13 -0.94 -2.97
N LYS A 35 6.42 -1.94 -3.48
CA LYS A 35 6.47 -2.29 -4.91
C LYS A 35 6.02 -1.13 -5.81
N ALA A 36 4.96 -0.42 -5.40
CA ALA A 36 4.51 0.79 -6.10
C ALA A 36 5.59 1.89 -6.11
N LYS A 37 6.34 2.08 -5.02
CA LYS A 37 7.47 3.02 -4.94
C LYS A 37 8.61 2.64 -5.87
N GLU A 38 8.98 1.36 -5.92
CA GLU A 38 9.98 0.83 -6.85
C GLU A 38 9.61 1.16 -8.30
N ASN A 39 8.31 1.11 -8.61
CA ASN A 39 7.75 1.50 -9.90
C ASN A 39 7.44 3.01 -10.04
N ARG A 40 8.17 3.86 -9.31
CA ARG A 40 8.11 5.34 -9.35
C ARG A 40 6.77 5.96 -8.94
N ASN A 41 5.92 5.26 -8.21
CA ASN A 41 4.72 5.87 -7.62
C ASN A 41 5.06 6.62 -6.32
N ILE A 42 5.26 7.93 -6.43
CA ILE A 42 5.57 8.80 -5.30
C ILE A 42 4.40 8.85 -4.30
N SER A 43 3.15 8.69 -4.76
CA SER A 43 1.97 8.70 -3.89
C SER A 43 1.98 7.55 -2.88
N ALA A 44 2.69 6.45 -3.15
CA ALA A 44 2.80 5.33 -2.22
C ALA A 44 3.53 5.70 -0.90
N ASN A 45 4.37 6.73 -0.89
CA ASN A 45 4.99 7.25 0.35
C ASN A 45 3.94 7.76 1.34
N PHE A 46 2.96 8.53 0.84
CA PHE A 46 1.90 9.08 1.69
C PHE A 46 1.10 7.98 2.40
N PHE A 47 0.80 6.89 1.70
CA PHE A 47 0.08 5.76 2.30
C PHE A 47 0.94 5.00 3.32
N LEU A 48 2.24 4.84 3.08
CA LEU A 48 3.16 4.23 4.06
C LEU A 48 3.29 5.10 5.31
N GLU A 49 3.44 6.41 5.16
CA GLU A 49 3.49 7.35 6.28
C GLU A 49 2.20 7.29 7.10
N ARG A 50 1.02 7.23 6.44
CA ARG A 50 -0.26 7.06 7.12
C ARG A 50 -0.32 5.75 7.91
N ILE A 51 0.08 4.62 7.32
CA ILE A 51 0.12 3.32 8.00
C ILE A 51 1.05 3.39 9.23
N LEU A 52 2.23 4.00 9.09
CA LEU A 52 3.17 4.14 10.19
C LEU A 52 2.61 5.02 11.31
N TRP A 53 1.94 6.12 10.96
CA TRP A 53 1.29 6.99 11.93
C TRP A 53 0.17 6.26 12.69
N ASP A 54 -0.66 5.50 11.99
CA ASP A 54 -1.74 4.68 12.58
C ASP A 54 -1.21 3.56 13.49
N LEU A 55 0.01 3.07 13.27
CA LEU A 55 0.65 2.03 14.09
C LEU A 55 1.31 2.58 15.36
N LEU A 56 1.59 3.88 15.42
CA LEU A 56 2.30 4.54 16.51
C LEU A 56 1.37 5.26 17.51
N GLN A 57 0.06 5.29 17.25
CA GLN A 57 -0.99 5.70 18.20
C GLN A 57 -1.55 4.49 18.96
#